data_AF-A0A831P3P3-F1
#
_entry.id   AF-A0A831P3P3-F1
#
_cell.length_a   1.000
_cell.length_b   1.000
_cell.length_c   1.000
_cell.angle_alpha   90.00
_cell.angle_beta   90.00
_cell.angle_gamma   90.00
#
_symmetry.space_group_name_H-M   'P 1'
#
loop_
_entity.id
_entity.type
_entity.pdbx_description
1 polymer ?
#
loop_
_entity_poly.entity_id
_entity_poly.type
_entity_poly.pdbx_seq_one_letter_code
_entity_poly.pdbx_strand_id
1 'polypeptide(L)'
;MELPVERLSETDSYRGIVRVGRDVLNKIGISPGDYIIIAGKRETCAKVWATSARSKIWMDEITVKNAGVNFGESVTIAPTKPRIAEFLEIGCKDQLSTHTWLPNLVAKSEEELIKLIAKGRAVVAGDLLAFRGPSSNYVVVFKITKTIPDGFVVIGDNTKIELKIGSTV
;
A
#
# COMPACT_ATOMS: atom_id res chain seq x y z
N MET A 1 -18.22 10.10 -4.23
CA MET A 1 -18.05 11.13 -3.18
C MET A 1 -16.61 11.56 -3.22
N GLU A 2 -16.37 12.87 -3.29
CA GLU A 2 -15.01 13.43 -3.22
C GLU A 2 -14.63 13.67 -1.76
N LEU A 3 -13.39 13.30 -1.42
CA LEU A 3 -12.83 13.46 -0.09
C LEU A 3 -11.51 14.23 -0.18
N PRO A 4 -11.33 15.31 0.61
CA PRO A 4 -10.06 16.00 0.69
C PRO A 4 -9.01 15.10 1.32
N VAL A 5 -7.80 15.19 0.76
CA VAL A 5 -6.64 14.38 1.14
C VAL A 5 -5.82 15.10 2.22
N GLU A 6 -5.70 14.46 3.36
CA GLU A 6 -4.88 14.89 4.49
C GLU A 6 -3.67 13.97 4.69
N ARG A 7 -2.66 14.50 5.38
CA ARG A 7 -1.44 13.74 5.67
C ARG A 7 -1.67 12.78 6.83
N LEU A 8 -1.38 11.50 6.59
CA LEU A 8 -1.38 10.45 7.60
C LEU A 8 -0.26 10.69 8.63
N SER A 9 -0.47 10.27 9.88
CA SER A 9 0.56 10.41 10.93
C SER A 9 1.79 9.57 10.61
N GLU A 10 2.97 10.04 11.02
CA GLU A 10 4.24 9.35 10.76
C GLU A 10 4.30 7.92 11.30
N THR A 11 3.52 7.62 12.34
CA THR A 11 3.37 6.30 12.95
C THR A 11 2.60 5.32 12.07
N ASP A 12 1.72 5.82 11.20
CA ASP A 12 0.91 5.01 10.30
C ASP A 12 1.42 5.01 8.85
N SER A 13 2.32 5.94 8.50
CA SER A 13 2.98 5.98 7.19
C SER A 13 3.66 4.67 6.82
N TYR A 14 3.60 4.30 5.55
CA TYR A 14 4.22 3.11 4.95
C TYR A 14 3.72 1.78 5.49
N ARG A 15 2.56 1.76 6.18
CA ARG A 15 1.91 0.52 6.63
C ARG A 15 0.94 -0.07 5.59
N GLY A 16 0.69 0.65 4.49
CA GLY A 16 -0.27 0.24 3.45
C GLY A 16 -1.73 0.34 3.89
N ILE A 17 -2.03 1.33 4.74
CA ILE A 17 -3.39 1.64 5.21
C ILE A 17 -3.74 3.09 4.88
N VAL A 18 -5.04 3.36 4.75
CA VAL A 18 -5.60 4.71 4.75
C VAL A 18 -6.59 4.84 5.89
N ARG A 19 -6.68 6.05 6.47
CA ARG A 19 -7.73 6.33 7.46
C ARG A 19 -8.87 7.10 6.81
N VAL A 20 -10.09 6.74 7.12
CA VAL A 20 -11.31 7.36 6.58
C VAL A 20 -12.31 7.60 7.71
N GLY A 21 -13.02 8.72 7.64
CA GLY A 21 -14.05 9.04 8.62
C GLY A 21 -15.18 8.01 8.66
N ARG A 22 -15.65 7.66 9.87
CA ARG A 22 -16.71 6.64 10.05
C ARG A 22 -18.00 6.99 9.29
N ASP A 23 -18.32 8.27 9.17
CA ASP A 23 -19.49 8.74 8.43
C ASP A 23 -19.41 8.39 6.94
N VAL A 24 -18.22 8.49 6.35
CA VAL A 24 -17.96 8.12 4.96
C VAL A 24 -18.03 6.60 4.81
N LEU A 25 -17.38 5.85 5.70
CA LEU A 25 -17.38 4.38 5.67
C LEU A 25 -18.79 3.80 5.76
N ASN A 26 -19.61 4.33 6.68
CA ASN A 26 -21.01 3.92 6.82
C ASN A 26 -21.83 4.20 5.55
N LYS A 27 -21.58 5.33 4.88
CA LYS A 27 -22.29 5.69 3.64
C LYS A 27 -21.96 4.75 2.48
N ILE A 28 -20.73 4.25 2.39
CA ILE A 28 -20.30 3.34 1.32
C ILE A 28 -20.38 1.85 1.71
N GLY A 29 -20.84 1.55 2.93
CA GLY A 29 -21.01 0.18 3.43
C GLY A 29 -19.69 -0.58 3.64
N ILE A 30 -18.62 0.12 4.00
CA ILE A 30 -17.28 -0.45 4.22
C ILE A 30 -16.96 -0.53 5.71
N SER A 31 -16.36 -1.64 6.14
CA SER A 31 -15.87 -1.82 7.50
C SER A 31 -14.36 -1.59 7.59
N PRO A 32 -13.83 -1.21 8.77
CA PRO A 32 -12.38 -1.23 9.00
C PRO A 32 -11.80 -2.62 8.72
N GLY A 33 -10.70 -2.67 7.99
CA GLY A 33 -10.06 -3.92 7.53
C GLY A 33 -10.40 -4.29 6.08
N ASP A 34 -11.49 -3.76 5.53
CA ASP A 34 -11.83 -3.91 4.11
C ASP A 34 -10.93 -3.01 3.23
N TYR A 35 -11.17 -3.08 1.92
CA TYR A 35 -10.39 -2.39 0.90
C TYR A 35 -11.26 -1.41 0.10
N ILE A 36 -10.65 -0.32 -0.32
CA ILE A 36 -11.27 0.67 -1.22
C ILE A 36 -10.39 0.92 -2.43
N ILE A 37 -11.02 1.23 -3.55
CA ILE A 37 -10.36 1.90 -4.68
C ILE A 37 -10.27 3.37 -4.33
N ILE A 38 -9.11 3.98 -4.59
CA ILE A 38 -8.84 5.39 -4.47
C ILE A 38 -8.55 5.91 -5.87
N ALA A 39 -9.47 6.71 -6.40
CA ALA A 39 -9.39 7.26 -7.75
C ALA A 39 -9.02 8.74 -7.69
N GLY A 40 -7.80 9.02 -8.14
CA GLY A 40 -7.27 10.36 -8.42
C GLY A 40 -6.99 10.52 -9.93
N LYS A 41 -5.76 10.92 -10.30
CA LYS A 41 -5.30 10.86 -11.71
C LYS A 41 -5.03 9.43 -12.16
N ARG A 42 -4.71 8.57 -11.20
CA ARG A 42 -4.59 7.12 -11.33
C ARG A 42 -5.45 6.47 -10.26
N GLU A 43 -5.85 5.23 -10.52
CA GLU A 43 -6.52 4.41 -9.52
C GLU A 43 -5.51 3.53 -8.79
N THR A 44 -5.66 3.44 -7.48
CA THR A 44 -4.91 2.54 -6.61
C THR A 44 -5.87 1.91 -5.59
N CYS A 45 -5.39 0.99 -4.77
CA CYS A 45 -6.20 0.32 -3.75
C CYS A 45 -5.47 0.28 -2.41
N ALA A 46 -6.21 0.48 -1.33
CA ALA A 46 -5.65 0.45 0.02
C ALA A 46 -6.60 -0.20 1.03
N LYS A 47 -6.02 -0.73 2.11
CA LYS A 47 -6.78 -1.21 3.27
C LYS A 47 -7.26 -0.02 4.10
N VAL A 48 -8.50 -0.08 4.54
CA VAL A 48 -9.16 1.00 5.28
C VAL A 48 -9.07 0.79 6.79
N TRP A 49 -8.82 1.88 7.50
CA TRP A 49 -9.02 1.97 8.94
C TRP A 49 -9.92 3.16 9.29
N ALA A 50 -10.72 3.05 10.34
CA ALA A 50 -11.57 4.16 10.76
C ALA A 50 -10.78 5.24 11.50
N THR A 51 -11.25 6.48 11.36
CA THR A 51 -10.87 7.60 12.24
C THR A 51 -12.12 8.33 12.76
N SER A 52 -11.96 9.05 13.87
CA SER A 52 -13.02 9.88 14.47
C SER A 52 -13.30 11.16 13.68
N ALA A 53 -12.33 11.62 12.88
CA ALA A 53 -12.48 12.80 12.03
C ALA A 53 -13.40 12.50 10.83
N ARG A 54 -14.25 13.47 10.47
CA ARG A 54 -15.32 13.29 9.47
C ARG A 54 -14.93 13.75 8.08
N SER A 55 -15.54 13.18 7.05
CA SER A 55 -15.50 13.69 5.66
C SER A 55 -14.11 13.93 5.06
N LYS A 56 -13.07 13.21 5.47
CA LYS A 56 -11.74 13.27 4.85
C LYS A 56 -11.10 11.88 4.75
N ILE A 57 -10.03 11.80 3.98
CA ILE A 57 -9.16 10.63 3.89
C ILE A 57 -7.72 11.02 4.24
N TRP A 58 -7.07 10.22 5.07
CA TRP A 58 -5.67 10.39 5.42
C TRP A 58 -4.85 9.34 4.72
N MET A 59 -3.88 9.82 3.94
CA MET A 59 -2.99 9.00 3.12
C MET A 59 -1.54 9.37 3.41
N ASP A 60 -0.64 8.41 3.26
CA ASP A 60 0.79 8.69 3.23
C ASP A 60 1.22 9.15 1.84
N GLU A 61 2.46 9.64 1.74
CA GLU A 61 3.03 10.14 0.50
C GLU A 61 3.13 9.09 -0.61
N ILE A 62 3.17 7.79 -0.25
CA ILE A 62 3.24 6.69 -1.22
C ILE A 62 1.88 6.48 -1.85
N THR A 63 0.83 6.41 -1.03
CA THR A 63 -0.55 6.25 -1.50
C THR A 63 -0.99 7.47 -2.32
N VAL A 64 -0.61 8.68 -1.90
CA VAL A 64 -0.83 9.93 -2.65
C VAL A 64 -0.17 9.87 -4.04
N LYS A 65 1.10 9.44 -4.10
CA LYS A 65 1.82 9.24 -5.37
C LYS A 65 1.16 8.17 -6.25
N ASN A 66 0.71 7.07 -5.67
CA ASN A 66 0.03 5.99 -6.41
C ASN A 66 -1.28 6.46 -7.03
N ALA A 67 -2.08 7.23 -6.28
CA ALA A 67 -3.30 7.88 -6.79
C ALA A 67 -3.01 9.05 -7.76
N GLY A 68 -1.76 9.50 -7.86
CA GLY A 68 -1.35 10.60 -8.73
C GLY A 68 -1.87 11.97 -8.29
N VAL A 69 -2.10 12.17 -7.00
CA VAL A 69 -2.61 13.41 -6.42
C VAL A 69 -1.57 14.08 -5.52
N ASN A 70 -1.88 15.27 -5.00
CA ASN A 70 -1.11 15.95 -3.97
C ASN A 70 -1.92 16.10 -2.67
N PHE A 71 -1.25 16.39 -1.55
CA PHE A 71 -1.95 16.78 -0.32
C PHE A 71 -2.78 18.06 -0.55
N GLY A 72 -3.99 18.11 0.02
CA GLY A 72 -4.94 19.20 -0.19
C GLY A 72 -5.79 19.06 -1.46
N GLU A 73 -5.45 18.16 -2.39
CA GLU A 73 -6.36 17.76 -3.47
C GLU A 73 -7.45 16.82 -2.93
N SER A 74 -8.38 16.42 -3.79
CA SER A 74 -9.45 15.47 -3.46
C SER A 74 -9.34 14.20 -4.27
N VAL A 75 -9.84 13.10 -3.71
CA VAL A 75 -9.96 11.80 -4.37
C VAL A 75 -11.39 11.30 -4.26
N THR A 76 -11.79 10.42 -5.16
CA THR A 76 -13.00 9.62 -4.99
C THR A 76 -12.66 8.24 -4.47
N ILE A 77 -13.56 7.67 -3.66
CA ILE A 77 -13.39 6.31 -3.13
C ILE A 77 -14.58 5.43 -3.45
N ALA A 78 -14.32 4.16 -3.69
CA ALA A 78 -15.33 3.14 -3.94
C ALA A 78 -15.01 1.82 -3.21
N PRO A 79 -16.03 1.09 -2.72
CA PRO A 79 -15.83 -0.23 -2.11
C PRO A 79 -15.24 -1.21 -3.12
N THR A 80 -14.34 -2.10 -2.66
CA THR A 80 -13.80 -3.17 -3.52
C THR A 80 -13.49 -4.44 -2.72
N LYS A 81 -13.43 -5.57 -3.43
CA LYS A 81 -12.99 -6.87 -2.91
C LYS A 81 -11.87 -7.39 -3.81
N PRO A 82 -10.63 -6.95 -3.60
CA PRO A 82 -9.51 -7.35 -4.44
C PRO A 82 -9.23 -8.84 -4.23
N ARG A 83 -8.74 -9.52 -5.28
CA ARG A 83 -8.39 -10.94 -5.21
C ARG A 83 -7.07 -11.12 -4.47
N ILE A 84 -6.82 -12.32 -3.94
CA ILE A 84 -5.49 -12.64 -3.42
C ILE A 84 -4.51 -12.72 -4.60
N ALA A 85 -3.37 -12.07 -4.48
CA ALA A 85 -2.30 -12.13 -5.47
C ALA A 85 -1.70 -13.54 -5.49
N GLU A 86 -1.64 -14.14 -6.67
CA GLU A 86 -0.89 -15.38 -6.92
C GLU A 86 0.59 -15.07 -7.16
N PHE A 87 0.86 -14.00 -7.90
CA PHE A 87 2.22 -13.58 -8.24
C PHE A 87 2.35 -12.05 -8.31
N LEU A 88 3.49 -11.54 -7.87
CA LEU A 88 3.90 -10.15 -8.01
C LEU A 88 5.32 -10.10 -8.57
N GLU A 89 5.52 -9.27 -9.58
CA GLU A 89 6.86 -8.82 -9.97
C GLU A 89 7.09 -7.43 -9.38
N ILE A 90 8.23 -7.28 -8.72
CA ILE A 90 8.59 -6.07 -7.98
C ILE A 90 9.96 -5.61 -8.43
N GLY A 91 10.04 -4.38 -8.95
CA GLY A 91 11.28 -3.69 -9.22
C GLY A 91 11.83 -3.01 -7.97
N CYS A 92 13.14 -3.10 -7.74
CA CYS A 92 13.79 -2.35 -6.67
C CYS A 92 15.16 -1.78 -7.08
N LYS A 93 15.52 -0.66 -6.44
CA LYS A 93 16.84 0.00 -6.55
C LYS A 93 17.74 -0.23 -5.34
N ASP A 94 17.17 -0.70 -4.23
CA ASP A 94 17.86 -0.93 -2.96
C ASP A 94 17.34 -2.23 -2.32
N GLN A 95 17.95 -2.69 -1.24
CA GLN A 95 17.55 -3.91 -0.53
C GLN A 95 17.04 -3.56 0.87
N LEU A 96 15.85 -4.05 1.23
CA LEU A 96 15.29 -3.85 2.55
C LEU A 96 16.06 -4.58 3.64
N SER A 97 16.66 -5.72 3.32
CA SER A 97 17.50 -6.47 4.25
C SER A 97 18.66 -5.63 4.82
N THR A 98 19.19 -4.67 4.08
CA THR A 98 20.25 -3.75 4.55
C THR A 98 19.80 -2.80 5.66
N HIS A 99 18.48 -2.58 5.78
CA HIS A 99 17.87 -1.59 6.69
C HIS A 99 17.09 -2.22 7.84
N THR A 100 17.25 -3.52 8.05
CA THR A 100 16.60 -4.28 9.10
C THR A 100 17.56 -5.28 9.74
N TRP A 101 17.36 -5.54 11.03
CA TRP A 101 18.03 -6.58 11.81
C TRP A 101 17.37 -7.96 11.66
N LEU A 102 16.20 -8.01 11.00
CA LEU A 102 15.41 -9.21 10.73
C LEU A 102 15.94 -10.21 9.66
N PRO A 103 16.87 -9.88 8.73
CA PRO A 103 17.12 -10.69 7.53
C PRO A 103 17.51 -12.13 7.77
N ASN A 104 18.11 -12.46 8.92
CA ASN A 104 18.60 -13.81 9.21
C ASN A 104 17.80 -14.53 10.31
N LEU A 105 16.86 -13.86 10.98
CA LEU A 105 16.07 -14.45 12.07
C LEU A 105 14.65 -14.87 11.66
N VAL A 106 14.08 -14.22 10.64
CA VAL A 106 12.63 -14.35 10.32
C VAL A 106 12.35 -14.67 8.85
N ALA A 107 13.27 -14.36 7.93
CA ALA A 107 13.13 -14.64 6.50
C ALA A 107 14.44 -15.26 5.98
N LYS A 108 14.37 -16.07 4.92
CA LYS A 108 15.54 -16.69 4.27
C LYS A 108 15.95 -15.97 2.99
N SER A 109 15.10 -15.07 2.49
CA SER A 109 15.37 -14.23 1.32
C SER A 109 14.70 -12.86 1.42
N GLU A 110 15.11 -11.93 0.55
CA GLU A 110 14.54 -10.59 0.43
C GLU A 110 13.05 -10.65 0.03
N GLU A 111 12.68 -11.55 -0.89
CA GLU A 111 11.30 -11.78 -1.31
C GLU A 111 10.42 -12.26 -0.14
N GLU A 112 10.95 -13.17 0.70
CA GLU A 112 10.23 -13.70 1.85
C GLU A 112 10.04 -12.61 2.93
N LEU A 113 11.07 -11.78 3.15
CA LEU A 113 10.97 -10.61 4.04
C LEU A 113 9.89 -9.64 3.55
N ILE A 114 9.91 -9.28 2.26
CA ILE A 114 8.93 -8.38 1.66
C ILE A 114 7.53 -8.98 1.77
N LYS A 115 7.36 -10.26 1.46
CA LYS A 115 6.05 -10.94 1.58
C LYS A 115 5.51 -10.84 3.00
N LEU A 116 6.36 -11.13 4.00
CA LEU A 116 5.98 -11.10 5.41
C LEU A 116 5.44 -9.73 5.85
N ILE A 117 6.13 -8.66 5.50
CA ILE A 117 5.77 -7.29 5.91
C ILE A 117 4.69 -6.65 5.03
N ALA A 118 4.54 -7.12 3.79
CA ALA A 118 3.57 -6.60 2.83
C ALA A 118 2.23 -7.34 2.89
N LYS A 119 2.15 -8.44 3.65
CA LYS A 119 0.95 -9.23 3.83
C LYS A 119 -0.25 -8.35 4.23
N GLY A 120 -1.36 -8.55 3.52
CA GLY A 120 -2.60 -7.84 3.73
C GLY A 120 -2.65 -6.43 3.13
N ARG A 121 -1.60 -5.94 2.47
CA ARG A 121 -1.62 -4.71 1.68
C ARG A 121 -2.29 -4.98 0.33
N ALA A 122 -3.04 -3.99 -0.15
CA ALA A 122 -3.57 -4.00 -1.51
C ALA A 122 -2.64 -3.21 -2.45
N VAL A 123 -2.54 -3.69 -3.69
CA VAL A 123 -1.70 -3.09 -4.74
C VAL A 123 -2.32 -3.33 -6.12
N VAL A 124 -1.90 -2.53 -7.09
CA VAL A 124 -2.08 -2.77 -8.53
C VAL A 124 -0.76 -2.56 -9.27
N ALA A 125 -0.62 -3.12 -10.47
CA ALA A 125 0.54 -2.87 -11.31
C ALA A 125 0.77 -1.36 -11.53
N GLY A 126 2.03 -0.93 -11.37
CA GLY A 126 2.45 0.46 -11.41
C GLY A 126 2.39 1.18 -10.06
N ASP A 127 1.88 0.56 -8.99
CA ASP A 127 1.95 1.12 -7.64
C ASP A 127 3.38 1.09 -7.09
N LEU A 128 3.65 2.01 -6.16
CA LEU A 128 4.79 1.98 -5.28
C LEU A 128 4.40 1.31 -3.96
N LEU A 129 5.27 0.44 -3.46
CA LEU A 129 5.26 -0.06 -2.09
C LEU A 129 6.45 0.54 -1.35
N ALA A 130 6.25 0.95 -0.11
CA ALA A 130 7.35 1.38 0.74
C ALA A 130 7.31 0.72 2.10
N PHE A 131 8.50 0.54 2.67
CA PHE A 131 8.69 0.02 4.01
C PHE A 131 9.72 0.88 4.72
N ARG A 132 9.38 1.33 5.93
CA ARG A 132 10.34 1.95 6.83
C ARG A 132 11.14 0.84 7.52
N GLY A 133 12.44 0.84 7.33
CA GLY A 133 13.37 -0.06 7.99
C GLY A 133 13.31 0.16 9.51
N PRO A 134 12.97 -0.87 10.30
CA PRO A 134 12.79 -0.73 11.75
C PRO A 134 14.09 -0.36 12.48
N SER A 135 15.25 -0.59 11.87
CA SER A 135 16.57 -0.30 12.46
C SER A 135 17.13 1.07 12.09
N SER A 136 16.81 1.60 10.90
CA SER A 136 17.49 2.79 10.35
C SER A 136 16.55 3.97 10.10
N ASN A 137 15.23 3.81 10.27
CA ASN A 137 14.21 4.74 9.79
C ASN A 137 14.28 5.03 8.27
N TYR A 138 15.17 4.37 7.54
CA TYR A 138 15.30 4.51 6.10
C TYR A 138 14.10 3.89 5.40
N VAL A 139 13.59 4.56 4.36
CA VAL A 139 12.40 4.12 3.63
C VAL A 139 12.84 3.51 2.30
N VAL A 140 12.66 2.21 2.17
CA VAL A 140 12.93 1.48 0.93
C VAL A 140 11.66 1.44 0.10
N VAL A 141 11.77 1.87 -1.16
CA VAL A 141 10.64 1.95 -2.10
C VAL A 141 10.83 0.94 -3.22
N PHE A 142 9.76 0.21 -3.47
CA PHE A 142 9.61 -0.84 -4.46
C PHE A 142 8.54 -0.43 -5.46
N LYS A 143 8.67 -0.84 -6.72
CA LYS A 143 7.68 -0.60 -7.77
C LYS A 143 7.05 -1.91 -8.18
N ILE A 144 5.73 -2.04 -8.09
CA ILE A 144 5.02 -3.19 -8.62
C ILE A 144 5.00 -3.08 -10.15
N THR A 145 5.63 -4.01 -10.85
CA THR A 145 5.67 -4.01 -12.31
C THR A 145 4.61 -4.92 -12.91
N LYS A 146 4.23 -5.99 -12.19
CA LYS A 146 3.21 -6.94 -12.63
C LYS A 146 2.46 -7.57 -11.46
N THR A 147 1.18 -7.86 -11.66
CA THR A 147 0.31 -8.58 -10.73
C THR A 147 -0.36 -9.74 -11.45
N ILE A 148 -0.53 -10.88 -10.77
CA ILE A 148 -1.39 -11.98 -11.24
C ILE A 148 -2.33 -12.35 -10.09
N PRO A 149 -3.67 -12.32 -10.30
CA PRO A 149 -4.34 -11.84 -11.51
C PRO A 149 -4.11 -10.34 -11.76
N ASP A 150 -4.43 -9.87 -12.97
CA ASP A 150 -4.40 -8.44 -13.28
C ASP A 150 -5.46 -7.66 -12.47
N GLY A 151 -5.17 -6.38 -12.22
CA GLY A 151 -6.04 -5.47 -11.46
C GLY A 151 -5.64 -5.35 -9.99
N PHE A 152 -6.60 -4.95 -9.16
CA PHE A 152 -6.37 -4.78 -7.72
C PHE A 152 -6.26 -6.14 -7.04
N VAL A 153 -5.15 -6.35 -6.33
CA VAL A 153 -4.86 -7.58 -5.60
C VAL A 153 -4.39 -7.31 -4.18
N VAL A 154 -4.58 -8.28 -3.29
CA VAL A 154 -4.07 -8.28 -1.91
C VAL A 154 -2.93 -9.27 -1.79
N ILE A 155 -1.83 -8.84 -1.16
CA ILE A 155 -0.69 -9.71 -0.87
C ILE A 155 -1.08 -10.70 0.24
N GLY A 156 -1.09 -11.98 -0.07
CA GLY A 156 -1.42 -13.07 0.85
C GLY A 156 -0.22 -13.95 1.21
N ASP A 157 -0.47 -14.98 2.01
CA ASP A 157 0.57 -15.92 2.46
C ASP A 157 1.23 -16.71 1.30
N ASN A 158 0.42 -17.07 0.32
CA ASN A 158 0.81 -17.88 -0.83
C ASN A 158 1.21 -17.03 -2.05
N THR A 159 1.23 -15.69 -1.92
CA THR A 159 1.67 -14.83 -3.02
C THR A 159 3.15 -15.07 -3.29
N LYS A 160 3.48 -15.44 -4.54
CA LYS A 160 4.86 -15.53 -4.99
C LYS A 160 5.36 -14.14 -5.36
N ILE A 161 6.51 -13.74 -4.83
CA ILE A 161 7.15 -12.46 -5.16
C ILE A 161 8.43 -12.76 -5.94
N GLU A 162 8.64 -12.04 -7.04
CA GLU A 162 9.89 -12.03 -7.79
C GLU A 162 10.46 -10.62 -7.83
N LEU A 163 11.71 -10.48 -7.38
CA LEU A 163 12.42 -9.21 -7.39
C LEU A 163 13.24 -9.04 -8.68
N LYS A 164 13.12 -7.87 -9.30
CA LYS A 164 13.95 -7.41 -10.41
C LYS A 164 14.82 -6.26 -9.94
N ILE A 165 16.11 -6.53 -9.79
CA ILE A 165 17.10 -5.51 -9.42
C ILE A 165 17.50 -4.76 -10.70
N GLY A 166 17.41 -3.43 -10.69
CA GLY A 166 17.91 -2.57 -11.77
C GLY A 166 16.87 -2.02 -12.76
N SER A 167 15.57 -2.25 -12.55
CA SER A 167 14.52 -1.64 -13.38
C SER A 167 14.19 -0.22 -12.89
N THR A 168 14.31 0.77 -13.77
CA THR A 168 14.09 2.19 -13.49
C THR A 168 12.70 2.46 -12.91
N VAL A 169 12.65 3.10 -11.73
CA VAL A 169 11.43 3.67 -11.14
C VAL A 169 10.85 4.73 -12.05
#